data_AF-S6BGA1-F1
#
_entry.id   AF-S6BGA1-F1
#
_cell.length_a   1.000
_cell.length_b   1.000
_cell.length_c   1.000
_cell.angle_alpha   90.00
_cell.angle_beta   90.00
_cell.angle_gamma   90.00
#
_symmetry.space_group_name_H-M   'P 1'
#
loop_
_entity.id
_entity.type
_entity.pdbx_description
1 polymer ?
#
loop_
_entity_poly.entity_id
_entity_poly.type
_entity_poly.pdbx_seq_one_letter_code
_entity_poly.pdbx_strand_id
1 'polypeptide(L)' 'MNHIVVNNYTNAGLSILFLVVVYSIIFYGIKTWLNVRNNKVRTDKETPYVPVPEGGVKTSSHH' A
#
# COMPACT_ATOMS: atom_id res chain seq x y z
N MET A 1 -25.57 -15.38 37.42
CA MET A 1 -24.96 -15.98 36.21
C MET A 1 -25.24 -15.24 34.91
N ASN A 2 -26.46 -14.74 34.64
CA ASN A 2 -26.83 -14.22 33.31
C ASN A 2 -25.91 -13.08 32.80
N HIS A 3 -25.52 -12.14 33.67
CA HIS A 3 -24.59 -11.06 33.31
C HIS A 3 -23.18 -11.55 32.93
N ILE A 4 -22.71 -12.65 33.52
CA ILE A 4 -21.41 -13.26 33.19
C ILE A 4 -21.49 -13.92 31.81
N VAL A 5 -22.60 -14.62 31.54
CA VAL A 5 -22.86 -15.27 30.26
C VAL A 5 -22.94 -14.23 29.13
N VAL A 6 -23.69 -13.14 29.34
CA VAL A 6 -23.79 -12.03 28.37
C VAL A 6 -22.43 -11.38 28.12
N ASN A 7 -21.64 -11.10 29.17
CA ASN A 7 -20.31 -10.53 29.01
C ASN A 7 -19.37 -11.41 28.17
N ASN A 8 -19.38 -12.72 28.41
CA ASN A 8 -18.58 -13.66 27.63
C ASN A 8 -19.01 -13.70 26.17
N TYR A 9 -20.31 -13.68 25.86
CA TYR A 9 -20.79 -13.61 24.49
C TYR A 9 -20.45 -12.28 23.80
N THR A 10 -20.56 -11.16 24.50
CA THR A 10 -20.14 -9.85 23.98
C THR A 10 -18.65 -9.83 23.66
N ASN A 11 -17.81 -10.36 24.55
CA ASN A 11 -16.37 -10.43 24.31
C ASN A 11 -16.02 -11.35 23.14
N ALA A 12 -16.69 -12.51 23.03
CA ALA A 12 -16.53 -13.40 21.89
C ALA A 12 -16.95 -12.72 20.58
N GLY A 13 -18.09 -12.01 20.58
CA GLY A 13 -18.56 -11.23 19.43
C GLY A 13 -17.56 -10.16 19.00
N LEU A 14 -17.03 -9.39 19.94
CA LEU A 14 -16.02 -8.36 19.65
C LEU A 14 -14.73 -8.98 19.10
N SER A 15 -14.31 -10.13 19.63
CA SER A 15 -13.14 -10.86 19.15
C SER A 15 -13.33 -11.35 17.72
N ILE A 16 -14.52 -11.85 17.37
CA ILE A 16 -14.84 -12.27 15.99
C ILE A 16 -14.82 -11.06 15.05
N LEU A 17 -15.44 -9.94 15.43
CA LEU A 17 -15.42 -8.71 14.63
C LEU A 17 -13.98 -8.21 14.40
N PHE A 18 -13.15 -8.24 15.44
CA PHE A 18 -11.74 -7.90 15.33
C PHE A 18 -11.00 -8.82 14.34
N LEU A 19 -11.18 -10.14 14.45
CA LEU A 19 -10.55 -11.10 13.54
C LEU A 19 -10.97 -10.87 12.09
N VAL A 20 -12.24 -10.60 11.82
CA VAL A 20 -12.72 -10.28 10.46
C VAL A 20 -11.98 -9.08 9.89
N VAL A 21 -11.88 -7.99 10.66
CA VAL A 21 -11.15 -6.78 10.24
C VAL A 21 -9.66 -7.09 10.01
N VAL A 22 -9.00 -7.78 10.95
CA VAL A 22 -7.58 -8.15 10.83
C VAL A 22 -7.32 -8.99 9.58
N TYR A 23 -8.10 -10.04 9.36
CA TYR A 23 -7.95 -10.89 8.18
C TYR A 23 -8.20 -10.13 6.88
N SER A 24 -9.17 -9.21 6.86
CA SER A 24 -9.41 -8.36 5.68
C SER A 24 -8.20 -7.47 5.34
N ILE A 25 -7.54 -6.88 6.35
CA ILE A 25 -6.35 -6.06 6.17
C ILE A 25 -5.19 -6.91 5.67
N ILE A 26 -4.95 -8.08 6.28
CA ILE A 26 -3.89 -9.01 5.87
C ILE A 26 -4.11 -9.44 4.43
N PHE A 27 -5.33 -9.86 4.08
CA PHE A 27 -5.66 -10.31 2.73
C PHE A 27 -5.48 -9.18 1.70
N TYR A 28 -5.98 -7.98 2.00
CA TYR A 28 -5.80 -6.82 1.14
C TYR A 28 -4.33 -6.43 0.97
N GLY A 29 -3.55 -6.47 2.05
CA GLY A 29 -2.12 -6.20 2.04
C GLY A 29 -1.36 -7.18 1.14
N ILE A 30 -1.60 -8.48 1.29
CA ILE A 30 -1.00 -9.53 0.45
C ILE A 30 -1.38 -9.32 -1.01
N LYS A 31 -2.67 -9.08 -1.30
CA LYS A 31 -3.15 -8.83 -2.67
C LYS A 31 -2.46 -7.62 -3.31
N THR A 32 -2.35 -6.52 -2.55
CA THR A 32 -1.71 -5.28 -3.02
C THR A 32 -0.22 -5.50 -3.27
N TRP A 33 0.47 -6.19 -2.35
CA TRP A 33 1.88 -6.53 -2.50
C TRP A 33 2.14 -7.40 -3.73
N LEU A 34 1.35 -8.46 -3.93
CA LEU A 34 1.47 -9.32 -5.11
C LEU A 34 1.24 -8.54 -6.41
N ASN A 35 0.27 -7.63 -6.43
CA ASN A 35 -0.01 -6.81 -7.62
C ASN A 35 1.18 -5.94 -8.02
N VAL A 36 1.78 -5.21 -7.06
CA VAL A 36 2.93 -4.34 -7.33
C VAL A 36 4.17 -5.16 -7.66
N ARG A 37 4.44 -6.24 -6.90
CA ARG A 37 5.59 -7.13 -7.15
C ARG A 37 5.58 -7.74 -8.55
N ASN A 38 4.39 -8.12 -9.04
CA ASN A 38 4.24 -8.76 -10.34
C ASN A 38 4.09 -7.74 -11.48
N ASN A 39 4.01 -6.44 -11.19
CA ASN A 39 3.94 -5.40 -12.20
C ASN A 39 5.34 -5.13 -12.79
N LYS A 40 5.49 -5.44 -14.07
CA LYS A 40 6.74 -5.20 -14.82
C LYS A 40 6.84 -3.79 -15.40
N VAL A 41 5.75 -3.01 -15.34
CA VAL A 41 5.67 -1.66 -15.87
C VAL A 41 6.11 -0.68 -14.80
N ARG A 42 6.89 0.33 -15.21
CA ARG A 42 7.33 1.43 -14.36
C ARG A 42 6.11 2.26 -13.92
N THR A 43 5.91 2.43 -12.61
CA THR A 43 4.72 3.09 -12.02
C THR A 43 4.99 4.49 -11.44
N ASP A 44 6.23 4.94 -11.39
CA ASP A 44 6.53 6.31 -10.99
C ASP A 44 5.94 7.32 -11.96
N LYS A 45 5.70 8.51 -11.42
CA LYS A 45 5.19 9.67 -12.15
C LYS A 45 6.31 10.69 -12.39
N GLU A 46 7.54 10.21 -12.52
CA GLU A 46 8.69 11.06 -12.74
C GLU A 46 8.77 11.48 -14.21
N THR A 47 9.46 12.59 -14.47
CA THR A 47 9.79 13.01 -15.83
C THR A 47 10.75 11.99 -16.47
N PRO A 48 10.51 11.57 -17.73
CA PRO A 48 11.43 10.70 -18.44
C PRO A 48 12.84 11.28 -18.46
N TYR A 49 13.84 10.40 -18.32
CA TYR A 49 15.23 10.82 -18.45
C TYR A 49 15.49 11.43 -19.82
N VAL A 50 16.05 12.63 -19.85
CA VAL A 50 16.52 13.28 -21.06
C VAL A 50 18.05 13.18 -21.08
N PRO A 51 18.65 12.44 -22.04
CA PRO A 51 20.09 12.30 -22.10
C PRO A 51 20.77 13.63 -22.41
N VAL A 52 21.92 13.87 -21.79
CA VAL A 52 22.78 15.00 -22.12
C VAL A 52 23.38 14.76 -23.51
N PRO A 53 23.30 15.70 -24.46
CA PRO A 53 23.94 15.56 -25.77
C PRO A 53 25.47 15.36 -25.64
N GLU A 54 26.08 14.63 -26.57
CA GLU A 54 27.55 14.36 -26.57
C GLU A 54 28.42 15.63 -26.53
N GLY A 55 27.89 16.78 -26.97
CA GLY A 55 28.55 18.08 -26.93
C GLY A 55 28.28 18.94 -25.67
N GLY A 56 27.62 18.39 -24.65
CA GLY A 56 27.19 19.12 -23.46
C GLY A 56 25.96 20.02 -23.69
N VAL A 57 25.44 20.60 -22.61
CA VAL A 57 24.31 21.53 -22.68
C VAL A 57 24.84 22.91 -23.10
N LYS A 58 24.42 23.42 -24.26
CA LYS A 58 24.69 24.82 -24.61
C LYS A 58 23.81 25.73 -23.75
N THR A 59 24.35 26.20 -22.63
CA THR A 59 23.70 27.22 -21.82
C THR A 59 23.86 28.55 -22.55
N SER A 60 22.76 29.14 -23.04
CA SER A 60 22.78 30.52 -23.54
C SER A 60 22.91 31.45 -22.34
N SER A 61 24.13 31.68 -21.86
CA SER A 61 24.44 32.73 -20.90
C SER A 61 24.33 34.06 -21.65
N HIS A 62 23.14 34.66 -21.68
CA HIS A 62 23.00 36.07 -22.05
C HIS A 62 23.44 36.89 -20.84
N HIS A 63 24.61 37.51 -21.00
CA HIS A 63 25.01 38.68 -20.25
C HIS A 63 24.11 39.86 -20.59
#